data_AF-A0A161M3Y9-F1
#
_entry.id   AF-A0A161M3Y9-F1
#
_cell.length_a   1.000
_cell.length_b   1.000
_cell.length_c   1.000
_cell.angle_alpha   90.00
_cell.angle_beta   90.00
_cell.angle_gamma   90.00
#
_symmetry.space_group_name_H-M   'P 1'
#
loop_
_entity.id
_entity.type
_entity.pdbx_description
1 polymer ?
#
loop_
_entity_poly.entity_id
_entity_poly.type
_entity_poly.pdbx_seq_one_letter_code
_entity_poly.pdbx_strand_id
1 'polypeptide(L)'
;GWFTNRCYDDSVHNAVDLVVDLKNTLWVLDTGIINTLTSPKVVDSPRVVGYCLKTAKVAQIVNLSPFVTEKTRFQYIQAETYQGKTYIYVSDAGTNSIIVWDTSKGCGFKILLP
;
A
#
# COMPACT_ATOMS: atom_id res chain seq x y z
N GLY A 1 -12.45 8.64 20.94
CA GLY A 1 -10.99 8.49 20.99
C GLY A 1 -10.67 7.03 20.72
N TRP A 2 -9.88 6.75 19.70
CA TRP A 2 -9.41 5.39 19.41
C TRP A 2 -7.91 5.45 19.11
N PHE A 3 -7.18 5.20 20.18
CA PHE A 3 -5.76 4.91 20.34
C PHE A 3 -4.93 4.69 19.07
N THR A 4 -4.06 5.65 18.79
CA THR A 4 -2.80 5.49 18.07
C THR A 4 -1.81 4.77 19.00
N ASN A 5 -1.69 3.44 18.94
CA ASN A 5 -0.55 2.69 19.51
C ASN A 5 -0.60 1.20 19.15
N ARG A 6 -0.62 0.86 17.86
CA ARG A 6 0.14 -0.31 17.43
C ARG A 6 1.45 0.22 16.89
N CYS A 7 2.58 -0.17 17.49
CA CYS A 7 3.82 -0.21 16.75
C CYS A 7 3.48 -0.95 15.45
N TYR A 8 3.45 -0.25 14.32
CA TYR A 8 3.26 -0.93 13.05
C TYR A 8 4.43 -1.91 12.96
N ASP A 9 4.11 -3.20 12.98
CA ASP A 9 5.05 -4.22 12.53
C ASP A 9 5.43 -3.83 11.11
N ASP A 10 6.71 -3.50 10.89
CA ASP A 10 7.24 -3.11 9.59
C ASP A 10 7.64 -4.32 8.74
N SER A 11 7.38 -5.54 9.23
CA SER A 11 7.52 -6.75 8.45
C SER A 11 6.46 -6.83 7.36
N VAL A 12 6.83 -7.33 6.19
CA VAL A 12 5.89 -7.54 5.09
C VAL A 12 5.31 -8.94 5.21
N HIS A 13 3.97 -9.06 5.24
CA HIS A 13 3.31 -10.36 5.35
C HIS A 13 3.09 -11.02 3.98
N ASN A 14 2.66 -10.24 2.99
CA ASN A 14 2.47 -10.73 1.63
C ASN A 14 2.69 -9.62 0.60
N ALA A 15 3.92 -9.51 0.10
CA ALA A 15 4.29 -8.62 -0.99
C ALA A 15 3.71 -9.13 -2.32
N VAL A 16 2.67 -8.47 -2.81
CA VAL A 16 2.03 -8.86 -4.09
C VAL A 16 2.60 -8.11 -5.29
N ASP A 17 3.15 -6.91 -5.06
CA ASP A 17 3.82 -6.12 -6.09
C ASP A 17 4.81 -5.12 -5.47
N LEU A 18 5.79 -4.67 -6.26
CA LEU A 18 6.93 -3.86 -5.85
C LEU A 18 7.27 -2.83 -6.94
N VAL A 19 7.59 -1.60 -6.53
CA VAL A 19 8.09 -0.57 -7.46
C VAL A 19 9.15 0.31 -6.80
N VAL A 20 10.20 0.66 -7.54
CA VAL A 20 11.20 1.65 -7.10
C VAL A 20 10.91 2.98 -7.76
N ASP A 21 10.77 4.04 -6.96
CA ASP A 21 10.53 5.40 -7.48
C ASP A 21 11.83 6.15 -7.82
N LEU A 22 11.69 7.33 -8.43
CA LEU A 22 12.80 8.21 -8.80
C LEU A 22 13.61 8.73 -7.59
N LYS A 23 13.10 8.58 -6.36
CA LYS A 23 13.79 8.97 -5.12
C LYS A 23 14.56 7.81 -4.49
N ASN A 24 14.62 6.64 -5.13
CA ASN A 24 15.19 5.40 -4.60
C ASN A 24 14.44 4.90 -3.36
N THR A 25 13.11 5.03 -3.34
CA THR A 25 12.25 4.36 -2.37
C THR A 25 11.68 3.10 -3.01
N LEU A 26 11.89 1.95 -2.37
CA LEU A 26 11.22 0.70 -2.71
C LEU A 26 9.85 0.70 -2.03
N TRP A 27 8.80 0.74 -2.83
CA TRP A 27 7.42 0.64 -2.37
C TRP A 27 6.94 -0.79 -2.51
N VAL A 28 6.39 -1.34 -1.43
CA VAL A 28 5.91 -2.71 -1.32
C VAL A 28 4.42 -2.70 -1.03
N LEU A 29 3.62 -3.31 -1.90
CA LEU A 29 2.21 -3.54 -1.65
C LEU A 29 2.05 -4.82 -0.81
N ASP A 30 1.74 -4.63 0.47
CA ASP A 30 1.46 -5.71 1.42
C ASP A 30 -0.04 -5.86 1.60
N THR A 31 -0.58 -7.02 1.22
CA THR A 31 -2.03 -7.27 1.36
C THR A 31 -2.43 -7.68 2.77
N GLY A 32 -1.49 -8.11 3.62
CA GLY A 32 -1.80 -8.66 4.94
C GLY A 32 -2.56 -9.99 4.92
N ILE A 33 -2.68 -10.63 3.74
CA ILE A 33 -3.35 -11.93 3.55
C ILE A 33 -2.32 -12.99 3.22
N ILE A 34 -2.21 -14.02 4.04
CA ILE A 34 -1.30 -15.16 3.83
C ILE A 34 -2.08 -16.41 3.39
N ASN A 35 -1.35 -17.48 3.03
CA ASN A 35 -1.92 -18.78 2.64
C ASN A 35 -2.94 -18.68 1.48
N THR A 36 -2.71 -17.74 0.57
CA THR A 36 -3.64 -17.39 -0.52
C THR A 36 -3.94 -18.54 -1.49
N LEU A 37 -3.06 -19.53 -1.57
CA LEU A 37 -3.22 -20.72 -2.43
C LEU A 37 -4.01 -21.87 -1.78
N THR A 38 -4.31 -21.78 -0.47
CA THR A 38 -4.97 -22.88 0.27
C THR A 38 -6.18 -22.37 1.05
N SER A 39 -5.94 -21.80 2.23
CA SER A 39 -6.94 -21.20 3.10
C SER A 39 -6.50 -19.77 3.43
N PRO A 40 -6.93 -18.78 2.63
CA PRO A 40 -6.53 -17.40 2.81
C PRO A 40 -6.85 -16.91 4.22
N LYS A 41 -5.85 -16.32 4.89
CA LYS A 41 -5.99 -15.80 6.25
C LYS A 41 -5.52 -14.36 6.31
N VAL A 42 -6.39 -13.46 6.78
CA VAL A 42 -6.03 -12.08 7.09
C VAL A 42 -5.25 -12.06 8.40
N VAL A 43 -4.02 -11.58 8.37
CA VAL A 43 -3.12 -11.46 9.54
C VAL A 43 -2.77 -10.01 9.87
N ASP A 44 -2.88 -9.10 8.91
CA ASP A 44 -2.76 -7.66 9.13
C ASP A 44 -3.63 -6.87 8.12
N SER A 45 -3.76 -5.58 8.37
CA SER A 45 -4.37 -4.62 7.44
C SER A 45 -3.53 -4.43 6.18
N PRO A 46 -4.15 -4.24 4.99
CA PRO A 46 -3.40 -3.95 3.79
C PRO A 46 -2.75 -2.56 3.84
N ARG A 47 -1.53 -2.47 3.30
CA ARG A 47 -0.69 -1.27 3.35
C ARG A 47 0.28 -1.20 2.19
N VAL A 48 0.82 -0.02 1.95
CA VAL A 48 2.06 0.13 1.17
C VAL A 48 3.18 0.54 2.11
N VAL A 49 4.29 -0.19 2.10
CA VAL A 49 5.49 0.12 2.87
C VAL A 49 6.57 0.68 1.94
N GLY A 50 7.09 1.87 2.24
CA GLY A 50 8.18 2.50 1.51
C GLY A 50 9.49 2.36 2.27
N TYR A 51 10.48 1.69 1.69
CA TYR A 51 11.83 1.56 2.23
C TYR A 51 12.80 2.46 1.47
N CYS A 52 13.57 3.28 2.19
CA CYS A 52 14.65 4.04 1.58
C CYS A 52 15.81 3.11 1.23
N LEU A 53 16.12 2.93 -0.05
CA LEU A 53 17.17 2.01 -0.49
C LEU A 53 18.57 2.40 -0.02
N LYS A 54 18.80 3.68 0.32
CA LYS A 54 20.09 4.14 0.86
C LYS A 54 20.31 3.72 2.31
N THR A 55 19.24 3.70 3.11
CA THR A 55 19.33 3.45 4.56
C THR A 55 18.80 2.08 4.97
N ALA A 56 18.12 1.37 4.05
CA ALA A 56 17.40 0.13 4.30
C ALA A 56 16.36 0.22 5.43
N LYS A 57 15.85 1.44 5.71
CA LYS A 57 14.83 1.69 6.74
C LYS A 57 13.50 2.05 6.11
N VAL A 58 12.42 1.76 6.84
CA VAL A 58 11.09 2.27 6.51
C VAL A 58 11.11 3.79 6.52
N ALA A 59 10.79 4.38 5.37
CA ALA A 59 10.59 5.81 5.20
C ALA A 59 9.13 6.19 5.40
N GLN A 60 8.19 5.33 4.99
CA GLN A 60 6.75 5.63 5.03
C GLN A 60 5.88 4.37 5.04
N ILE A 61 4.69 4.49 5.63
CA ILE A 61 3.62 3.49 5.56
C ILE A 61 2.34 4.19 5.09
N VAL A 62 1.69 3.65 4.06
CA VAL A 62 0.40 4.08 3.55
C VAL A 62 -0.66 3.08 4.00
N ASN A 63 -1.66 3.55 4.75
CA ASN A 63 -2.76 2.72 5.22
C ASN A 63 -3.84 2.57 4.14
N LEU A 64 -4.05 1.35 3.63
CA LEU A 64 -5.08 1.07 2.64
C LEU A 64 -6.41 0.61 3.25
N SER A 65 -6.46 0.36 4.56
CA SER A 65 -7.66 -0.11 5.27
C SER A 65 -8.93 0.69 4.97
N PRO A 66 -8.89 2.04 4.86
CA PRO A 66 -10.09 2.82 4.54
C PRO A 66 -10.71 2.54 3.16
N PHE A 67 -9.97 1.89 2.25
CA PHE A 67 -10.43 1.58 0.88
C PHE A 67 -10.89 0.14 0.71
N VAL A 68 -10.80 -0.68 1.77
CA VAL A 68 -11.13 -2.10 1.74
C VAL A 68 -12.63 -2.32 1.76
N THR A 69 -13.08 -3.23 0.90
CA THR A 69 -14.42 -3.82 0.90
C THR A 69 -14.29 -5.34 0.83
N GLU A 70 -15.40 -6.07 0.99
CA GLU A 70 -15.40 -7.54 0.83
C GLU A 70 -14.91 -7.99 -0.57
N LYS A 71 -15.15 -7.15 -1.58
CA LYS A 71 -14.75 -7.41 -2.96
C LYS A 71 -13.30 -7.01 -3.25
N THR A 72 -12.65 -6.22 -2.40
CA THR A 72 -11.34 -5.64 -2.68
C THR A 72 -10.28 -6.71 -2.97
N ARG A 73 -9.51 -6.50 -4.03
CA ARG A 73 -8.34 -7.30 -4.43
C ARG A 73 -7.26 -6.35 -4.91
N PHE A 74 -6.37 -5.91 -4.02
CA PHE A 74 -5.21 -5.12 -4.40
C PHE A 74 -4.18 -5.99 -5.13
N GLN A 75 -3.69 -5.54 -6.28
CA GLN A 75 -2.88 -6.40 -7.15
C GLN A 75 -1.64 -5.71 -7.70
N TYR A 76 -1.70 -4.41 -8.02
CA TYR A 76 -0.59 -3.69 -8.61
C TYR A 76 -0.34 -2.36 -7.92
N ILE A 77 0.92 -1.95 -7.90
CA ILE A 77 1.37 -0.66 -7.39
C ILE A 77 2.19 0.08 -8.45
N GLN A 78 1.95 1.38 -8.58
CA GLN A 78 2.83 2.29 -9.30
C GLN A 78 3.15 3.49 -8.40
N ALA A 79 4.40 3.96 -8.48
CA ALA A 79 4.82 5.19 -7.84
C ALA A 79 5.24 6.20 -8.91
N GLU A 80 4.67 7.40 -8.87
CA GLU A 80 5.06 8.52 -9.72
C GLU A 80 5.63 9.65 -8.86
N THR A 81 6.74 10.25 -9.29
CA THR A 81 7.23 11.48 -8.70
C THR A 81 6.97 12.63 -9.66
N TYR A 82 6.10 13.55 -9.26
CA TYR A 82 5.76 14.73 -10.04
C TYR A 82 5.97 15.99 -9.19
N GLN A 83 6.77 16.93 -9.72
CA GLN A 83 7.12 18.19 -9.03
C GLN A 83 7.60 17.98 -7.58
N GLY A 84 8.42 16.94 -7.37
CA GLY A 84 8.99 16.62 -6.05
C GLY A 84 8.03 15.93 -5.08
N LYS A 85 6.77 15.71 -5.46
CA LYS A 85 5.79 14.93 -4.68
C LYS A 85 5.69 13.52 -5.22
N THR A 86 5.51 12.55 -4.34
CA THR A 86 5.33 11.16 -4.73
C THR A 86 3.86 10.79 -4.60
N TYR A 87 3.31 10.20 -5.65
CA TYR A 87 1.95 9.68 -5.69
C TYR A 87 2.03 8.16 -5.82
N ILE A 88 1.25 7.46 -5.00
CA ILE A 88 1.11 6.01 -5.08
C ILE A 88 -0.24 5.68 -5.69
N TYR A 89 -0.23 4.79 -6.67
CA TYR A 89 -1.41 4.25 -7.32
C TYR A 89 -1.49 2.78 -6.99
N VAL A 90 -2.62 2.33 -6.45
CA VAL A 90 -2.88 0.91 -6.18
C VAL A 90 -4.11 0.48 -6.93
N SER A 91 -4.00 -0.54 -7.77
CA SER A 91 -5.17 -1.12 -8.43
C SER A 91 -5.95 -2.00 -7.46
N ASP A 92 -7.27 -1.87 -7.46
CA ASP A 92 -8.21 -2.77 -6.80
C ASP A 92 -9.08 -3.43 -7.87
N ALA A 93 -8.60 -4.55 -8.40
CA ALA A 93 -9.26 -5.29 -9.47
C ALA A 93 -10.63 -5.82 -9.05
N GLY A 94 -10.82 -6.12 -7.77
CA GLY A 94 -12.07 -6.65 -7.25
C GLY A 94 -13.20 -5.63 -7.18
N THR A 95 -12.87 -4.33 -7.21
CA THR A 95 -13.87 -3.25 -7.27
C THR A 95 -13.75 -2.37 -8.51
N ASN A 96 -12.99 -2.82 -9.52
CA ASN A 96 -12.70 -2.07 -10.74
C ASN A 96 -12.29 -0.62 -10.45
N SER A 97 -11.25 -0.42 -9.64
CA SER A 97 -10.90 0.91 -9.16
C SER A 97 -9.40 1.08 -8.94
N ILE A 98 -8.98 2.34 -8.77
CA ILE A 98 -7.62 2.73 -8.43
C ILE A 98 -7.66 3.61 -7.19
N ILE A 99 -6.78 3.34 -6.23
CA ILE A 99 -6.50 4.20 -5.09
C ILE A 99 -5.37 5.13 -5.51
N VAL A 100 -5.56 6.42 -5.32
CA VAL A 100 -4.53 7.45 -5.53
C VAL A 100 -4.17 8.05 -4.18
N TRP A 101 -2.89 8.02 -3.83
CA TRP A 101 -2.40 8.49 -2.53
C TRP A 101 -1.31 9.56 -2.70
N ASP A 102 -1.50 10.72 -2.08
CA ASP A 102 -0.49 11.78 -1.98
C ASP A 102 0.36 11.54 -0.72
N THR A 103 1.61 11.09 -0.91
CA THR A 103 2.48 10.76 0.23
C THR A 103 2.87 11.98 1.05
N SER A 104 2.85 13.19 0.47
CA SER A 104 3.19 14.43 1.14
C SER A 104 2.06 14.94 2.04
N LYS A 105 0.81 14.66 1.68
CA LYS A 105 -0.38 15.02 2.47
C LYS A 105 -0.83 13.91 3.42
N GLY A 106 -0.39 12.67 3.20
CA GLY A 106 -0.83 11.52 3.98
C GLY A 106 -2.31 11.21 3.80
N CYS A 107 -2.86 11.49 2.62
CA CYS A 107 -4.25 11.20 2.29
C CYS A 107 -4.37 10.72 0.84
N GLY A 108 -5.51 10.11 0.54
CA GLY A 108 -5.80 9.59 -0.78
C GLY A 108 -7.30 9.43 -1.01
N PHE A 109 -7.64 9.00 -2.22
CA PHE A 109 -9.02 8.77 -2.64
C PHE A 109 -9.08 7.59 -3.61
N LYS A 110 -10.29 7.06 -3.81
CA LYS A 110 -10.57 5.92 -4.67
C LYS A 110 -11.32 6.38 -5.92
N ILE A 111 -10.86 5.97 -7.09
CA ILE A 111 -11.46 6.27 -8.39
C ILE A 111 -12.04 4.98 -8.95
N LEU A 112 -13.33 4.95 -9.27
CA LEU A 112 -13.95 3.86 -9.99
C LEU A 112 -13.60 3.95 -11.48
N LEU A 113 -13.25 2.82 -12.08
CA LEU A 113 -12.99 2.70 -13.50
C LEU A 113 -14.29 2.30 -14.26
N PRO A 114 -14.38 2.64 -15.56
CA PRO A 114 -15.50 2.25 -16.41
C PRO A 114 -15.73 0.73 -16.48
#